data_AF-A0A2D4QX82-F1
#
_entry.id   AF-A0A2D4QX82-F1
#
_cell.length_a   1.000
_cell.length_b   1.000
_cell.length_c   1.000
_cell.angle_alpha   90.00
_cell.angle_beta   90.00
_cell.angle_gamma   90.00
#
_symmetry.space_group_name_H-M   'P 1'
#
loop_
_entity.id
_entity.type
_entity.pdbx_description
1 polymer ?
#
loop_
_entity_poly.entity_id
_entity_poly.type
_entity_poly.pdbx_seq_one_letter_code
_entity_poly.pdbx_strand_id
1 'polypeptide(L)' 'MNWGYISAFWTTVVMNCVQPVNWQACLPVQDWLFPAIGDYIRFKTEEPYASEKRSLEQFRLDGG' A
#
# COMPACT_ATOMS: atom_id res chain seq x y z
N MET A 1 -13.62 1.82 -7.18
CA MET A 1 -13.58 2.85 -6.13
C MET A 1 -14.98 3.02 -5.56
N ASN A 2 -15.23 2.59 -4.31
CA ASN A 2 -16.53 2.78 -3.69
C ASN A 2 -16.61 4.19 -3.09
N TRP A 3 -17.77 4.85 -3.17
CA TRP A 3 -18.00 6.20 -2.61
C TRP A 3 -17.62 6.28 -1.13
N GLY A 4 -17.91 5.22 -0.36
CA GLY A 4 -17.55 5.12 1.06
C GLY A 4 -16.05 5.14 1.33
N TYR A 5 -15.21 4.63 0.42
CA TYR A 5 -13.76 4.72 0.56
C TYR A 5 -13.28 6.15 0.37
N ILE A 6 -13.81 6.85 -0.64
CA ILE A 6 -13.43 8.23 -0.95
C ILE A 6 -13.84 9.17 0.18
N SER A 7 -15.05 9.01 0.74
CA SER A 7 -15.50 9.82 1.87
C SER A 7 -14.68 9.57 3.12
N ALA A 8 -14.37 8.31 3.43
CA ALA A 8 -13.53 7.95 4.58
C ALA A 8 -12.09 8.46 4.43
N PHE A 9 -11.51 8.35 3.24
CA PHE A 9 -10.19 8.90 2.93
C PHE A 9 -10.15 10.43 3.11
N TRP A 10 -11.19 11.12 2.61
CA TRP A 10 -11.27 12.57 2.71
C TRP A 10 -11.36 13.06 4.16
N THR A 11 -12.21 12.43 4.98
CA THR A 11 -12.37 12.84 6.37
C THR A 11 -11.19 12.47 7.26
N THR A 12 -10.50 11.37 6.99
CA THR A 12 -9.38 10.90 7.82
C THR A 12 -8.04 11.50 7.41
N VAL A 13 -7.76 11.61 6.12
CA VAL A 13 -6.46 12.06 5.62
C VAL A 13 -6.53 13.54 5.27
N VAL A 14 -7.44 13.96 4.40
CA VAL A 14 -7.44 15.34 3.88
C VAL A 14 -7.76 16.35 4.98
N MET A 15 -8.80 16.11 5.77
CA MET A 15 -9.20 17.04 6.83
C MET A 15 -8.18 17.13 7.99
N ASN A 16 -7.46 16.04 8.30
CA ASN A 16 -6.41 16.08 9.34
C ASN A 16 -5.10 16.69 8.81
N CYS A 17 -4.80 16.53 7.53
CA CYS A 17 -3.55 17.00 6.92
C CYS A 17 -3.65 18.40 6.31
N VAL A 18 -4.82 19.03 6.32
CA VAL A 18 -4.99 20.44 5.91
C VAL A 18 -4.31 21.41 6.89
N GLN A 19 -4.15 20.99 8.16
CA GLN A 19 -3.50 21.81 9.18
C GLN A 19 -1.98 21.59 9.15
N PRO A 20 -1.17 22.66 9.09
CA PRO A 20 0.28 22.55 8.93
C PRO A 20 0.97 21.88 10.13
N VAL A 21 0.34 21.91 11.31
CA VAL A 21 0.87 21.29 12.55
C VAL A 21 0.92 19.77 12.49
N ASN A 22 0.09 19.14 11.64
CA ASN A 22 -0.06 17.69 11.60
C ASN A 22 0.66 17.02 10.43
N TRP A 23 1.38 17.78 9.58
CA TRP A 23 2.02 17.25 8.38
C TRP A 23 3.02 16.12 8.63
N GLN A 24 3.72 16.14 9.77
CA GLN A 24 4.65 15.06 10.14
C GLN A 24 3.95 13.71 10.35
N ALA A 25 2.69 13.71 10.80
CA ALA A 25 1.89 12.49 10.99
C ALA A 25 1.18 12.03 9.70
N CYS A 26 1.15 12.90 8.68
CA CYS A 26 0.47 12.66 7.42
C CYS A 26 1.36 12.07 6.32
N LEU A 27 2.68 12.13 6.52
CA LEU A 27 3.65 11.55 5.61
C LEU A 27 4.01 10.15 6.09
N PRO A 28 4.13 9.17 5.16
CA PRO A 28 4.06 9.30 3.71
C PRO A 28 2.62 9.23 3.16
N VAL A 29 2.23 10.10 2.22
CA VAL A 29 0.84 10.16 1.71
C VAL A 29 0.42 8.85 1.02
N GLN A 30 1.37 8.13 0.42
CA GLN A 30 1.10 6.89 -0.32
C GLN A 30 0.56 5.75 0.54
N ASP A 31 0.77 5.77 1.86
CA ASP A 31 0.27 4.71 2.75
C ASP A 31 -1.24 4.80 2.94
N TRP A 32 -1.81 5.99 2.76
CA TRP A 32 -3.23 6.26 2.93
C TRP A 32 -3.95 6.43 1.58
N LEU A 33 -3.23 6.88 0.56
CA LEU A 33 -3.78 7.17 -0.75
C LEU A 33 -3.77 5.90 -1.61
N PHE A 34 -4.97 5.34 -1.81
CA PHE A 34 -5.29 4.22 -2.70
C PHE A 34 -4.37 2.99 -2.60
N PRO A 35 -4.89 1.81 -2.18
CA PRO A 35 -4.10 0.58 -2.10
C PRO A 35 -3.35 0.25 -3.39
N ALA A 36 -3.97 0.57 -4.54
CA ALA A 36 -3.40 0.38 -5.86
C ALA A 36 -2.10 1.17 -6.12
N ILE A 37 -1.88 2.31 -5.44
CA ILE A 37 -0.64 3.09 -5.58
C ILE A 37 0.49 2.41 -4.83
N GLY A 38 0.24 1.97 -3.59
CA GLY A 38 1.18 1.15 -2.82
C GLY A 38 1.55 -0.13 -3.56
N ASP A 39 0.54 -0.84 -4.08
CA ASP A 39 0.73 -2.03 -4.91
C ASP A 39 1.49 -1.72 -6.19
N TYR A 40 1.21 -0.61 -6.88
CA TYR A 40 1.95 -0.20 -8.08
C TYR A 40 3.42 0.11 -7.79
N ILE A 41 3.72 0.84 -6.72
CA ILE A 41 5.10 1.13 -6.29
C ILE A 41 5.82 -0.18 -5.96
N ARG A 42 5.14 -1.09 -5.25
CA ARG A 42 5.66 -2.41 -4.92
C ARG A 42 5.90 -3.26 -6.16
N PHE A 43 4.96 -3.30 -7.11
CA PHE A 43 5.11 -4.03 -8.37
C PHE A 43 6.16 -3.45 -9.31
N LYS A 44 6.48 -2.15 -9.17
CA LYS A 44 7.58 -1.52 -9.90
C LYS A 44 8.94 -1.90 -9.33
N THR A 45 9.01 -2.21 -8.04
CA THR A 45 10.26 -2.51 -7.32
C THR A 45 10.51 -4.01 -7.15
N GLU A 46 9.45 -4.81 -7.06
CA GLU A 46 9.47 -6.27 -6.94
C GLU A 46 8.50 -6.90 -7.93
N GLU A 47 8.87 -8.02 -8.54
CA GLU A 47 7.89 -8.79 -9.33
C GLU A 47 6.69 -9.21 -8.46
N PRO A 48 5.45 -9.06 -8.94
CA PRO A 48 4.28 -9.60 -8.27
C PRO A 48 4.50 -11.07 -7.89
N TYR A 49 4.16 -11.43 -6.65
CA TYR A 49 4.27 -12.79 -6.12
C TYR A 49 5.71 -13.37 -6.05
N ALA A 50 6.75 -12.55 -6.16
CA ALA A 50 8.14 -13.02 -6.09
C ALA A 50 8.45 -13.81 -4.80
N SER A 51 7.86 -13.44 -3.66
CA SER A 51 8.02 -14.17 -2.39
C SER A 51 7.37 -15.54 -2.42
N GLU A 52 6.15 -15.65 -2.97
CA GLU A 52 5.44 -16.92 -3.07
C GLU A 52 6.14 -17.85 -4.07
N LYS A 53 6.61 -17.31 -5.19
CA LYS A 53 7.40 -18.05 -6.17
C LYS A 53 8.66 -18.64 -5.54
N ARG A 54 9.40 -17.85 -4.73
CA ARG A 54 10.57 -18.35 -3.98
C ARG A 54 10.19 -19.45 -2.99
N SER A 55 9.09 -19.30 -2.26
CA SER A 55 8.61 -20.35 -1.35
C SER A 55 8.27 -21.63 -2.11
N LEU A 56 7.57 -21.55 -3.24
CA LEU A 56 7.24 -22.72 -4.07
C LEU A 56 8.48 -23.38 -4.67
N GLU A 57 9.46 -22.60 -5.11
CA GLU A 57 10.76 -23.12 -5.56
C GLU A 57 11.49 -23.84 -4.43
N GLN A 58 11.50 -23.27 -3.23
CA GLN A 58 12.09 -23.90 -2.05
C GLN A 58 11.39 -25.23 -1.69
N PHE A 59 10.06 -25.24 -1.62
CA PHE A 59 9.28 -26.47 -1.38
C PHE A 59 9.58 -27.57 -2.42
N ARG A 60 9.78 -27.18 -3.69
CA ARG A 60 10.17 -28.14 -4.74
C ARG A 60 11.58 -28.70 -4.53
N LEU A 61 12.52 -27.89 -4.06
CA LEU A 61 13.89 -28.32 -3.76
C LEU A 61 13.96 -29.22 -2.53
N ASP A 62 13.11 -28.96 -1.54
CA ASP A 62 13.03 -29.73 -0.29
C ASP A 62 12.30 -31.08 -0.47
N GLY A 63 11.86 -31.40 -1.70
CA GLY A 63 11.33 -32.72 -2.07
C GLY A 63 9.90 -32.98 -1.56
N GLY A 64 9.05 -31.95 -1.59
CA GLY A 64 7.61 -32.09 -1.31
C GLY A 64 6.87 -33.12 -2.16
#